data_AF-A0A353H0V1-F1
#
_entry.id   AF-A0A353H0V1-F1
#
_cell.length_a   1.000
_cell.length_b   1.000
_cell.length_c   1.000
_cell.angle_alpha   90.00
_cell.angle_beta   90.00
_cell.angle_gamma   90.00
#
_symmetry.space_group_name_H-M   'P 1'
#
loop_
_entity.id
_entity.type
_entity.pdbx_description
1 polymer ?
#
loop_
_entity_poly.entity_id
_entity_poly.type
_entity_poly.pdbx_seq_one_letter_code
_entity_poly.pdbx_strand_id
1 'polypeptide(L)'
;MRYAISGTVLQSLEVQLDPGESMFTESGGMAWMSDGIEMDTSTKGGLMSGLGRALSGESLFMTTYTSRVPNGMITFTPEAPGKVLPIQLAPNQVLITQKDAFMCAQSSVKLEMHFRKKLGAGLFGGEGFVLQKLTGPGMAFLEIPGEVKEYNLAPGQVMKIDPGHIAAFDPTVSYDITMVKGLKNIVFSGE
;
A
#
# COMPACT_ATOMS: atom_id res chain seq x y z
N MET A 1 -19.12 6.48 1.92
CA MET A 1 -18.29 5.27 2.05
C MET A 1 -18.39 4.75 3.47
N ARG A 2 -18.65 3.45 3.64
CA ARG A 2 -18.66 2.74 4.93
C ARG A 2 -17.77 1.50 4.77
N TYR A 3 -17.13 1.03 5.85
CA TYR A 3 -16.32 -0.19 5.80
C TYR A 3 -16.48 -1.05 7.05
N ALA A 4 -16.20 -2.35 6.91
CA ALA A 4 -16.11 -3.31 7.99
C ALA A 4 -14.90 -4.22 7.76
N ILE A 5 -14.14 -4.48 8.83
CA ILE A 5 -13.04 -5.45 8.82
C ILE A 5 -13.50 -6.68 9.59
N SER A 6 -13.47 -7.84 8.93
CA SER A 6 -13.87 -9.12 9.51
C SER A 6 -12.66 -10.04 9.63
N GLY A 7 -12.72 -10.99 10.59
CA GLY A 7 -11.64 -11.96 10.82
C GLY A 7 -10.59 -11.50 11.83
N THR A 8 -9.77 -12.45 12.27
CA THR A 8 -8.74 -12.25 13.31
C THR A 8 -7.33 -12.45 12.76
N VAL A 9 -7.09 -13.59 12.10
CA VAL A 9 -5.80 -13.98 11.50
C VAL A 9 -5.78 -13.73 9.99
N LEU A 10 -6.88 -14.05 9.31
CA LEU A 10 -7.08 -13.80 7.88
C LEU A 10 -8.20 -12.77 7.77
N GLN A 11 -7.83 -11.49 7.76
CA GLN A 11 -8.82 -10.42 7.73
C GLN A 11 -9.37 -10.21 6.32
N SER A 12 -10.60 -9.72 6.22
CA SER A 12 -11.17 -9.19 4.99
C SER A 12 -11.68 -7.77 5.22
N LEU A 13 -11.60 -6.94 4.19
CA LEU A 13 -12.12 -5.58 4.18
C LEU A 13 -13.35 -5.52 3.27
N GLU A 14 -14.52 -5.34 3.85
CA GLU A 14 -15.73 -5.02 3.10
C GLU A 14 -15.91 -3.50 3.06
N VAL A 15 -16.14 -2.94 1.87
CA VAL A 15 -16.45 -1.52 1.67
C VAL A 15 -17.79 -1.39 0.96
N GLN A 16 -18.63 -0.50 1.48
CA GLN A 16 -19.87 -0.07 0.85
C GLN A 16 -19.72 1.34 0.29
N LEU A 17 -20.13 1.48 -0.97
CA LEU A 17 -20.05 2.68 -1.77
C LEU A 17 -21.45 3.10 -2.24
N ASP A 18 -21.75 4.38 -2.08
CA ASP A 18 -22.94 5.02 -2.66
C ASP A 18 -22.66 5.46 -4.11
N PRO A 19 -23.68 5.80 -4.93
CA PRO A 19 -23.47 6.09 -6.36
C PRO A 19 -22.45 7.20 -6.59
N GLY A 20 -21.46 6.94 -7.44
CA GLY A 20 -20.37 7.87 -7.75
C GLY A 20 -19.19 7.79 -6.79
N GLU A 21 -19.31 7.13 -5.64
CA GLU A 21 -18.17 6.84 -4.79
C GLU A 21 -17.28 5.78 -5.45
N SER A 22 -15.97 5.91 -5.26
CA SER A 22 -15.00 5.02 -5.87
C SER A 22 -13.77 4.80 -5.00
N MET A 23 -13.15 3.65 -5.24
CA MET A 23 -11.87 3.26 -4.67
C MET A 23 -10.96 2.73 -5.76
N PHE A 24 -9.66 2.71 -5.49
CA PHE A 24 -8.69 2.06 -6.35
C PHE A 24 -7.76 1.15 -5.57
N THR A 25 -7.19 0.20 -6.29
CA THR A 25 -6.17 -0.76 -5.84
C THR A 25 -5.07 -0.85 -6.89
N GLU A 26 -3.88 -1.25 -6.48
CA GLU A 26 -2.96 -1.89 -7.43
C GLU A 26 -3.49 -3.29 -7.77
N SER A 27 -3.11 -3.84 -8.93
CA SER A 27 -3.65 -5.12 -9.43
C SER A 27 -3.58 -6.24 -8.38
N GLY A 28 -4.68 -6.96 -8.15
CA GLY A 28 -4.68 -8.22 -7.38
C GLY A 28 -5.49 -8.23 -6.08
N GLY A 29 -5.84 -7.07 -5.50
CA GLY A 29 -6.41 -7.02 -4.13
C GLY A 29 -7.91 -7.30 -3.96
N MET A 30 -8.71 -7.30 -5.03
CA MET A 30 -10.17 -7.50 -4.94
C MET A 30 -10.53 -8.98 -4.93
N ALA A 31 -11.37 -9.38 -3.97
CA ALA A 31 -11.85 -10.75 -3.81
C ALA A 31 -13.23 -10.95 -4.47
N TRP A 32 -14.21 -10.11 -4.13
CA TRP A 32 -15.53 -10.11 -4.77
C TRP A 32 -16.21 -8.74 -4.67
N MET A 33 -17.26 -8.52 -5.48
CA MET A 33 -18.08 -7.32 -5.45
C MET A 33 -19.54 -7.64 -5.76
N SER A 34 -20.46 -6.78 -5.32
CA SER A 34 -21.88 -6.87 -5.69
C SER A 34 -22.11 -6.40 -7.12
N ASP A 35 -23.30 -6.68 -7.64
CA ASP A 35 -23.78 -6.05 -8.88
C ASP A 35 -23.83 -4.52 -8.73
N GLY A 36 -23.71 -3.81 -9.86
CA GLY A 36 -23.70 -2.35 -9.92
C GLY A 36 -22.36 -1.67 -9.59
N ILE A 37 -21.29 -2.43 -9.33
CA ILE A 37 -19.91 -1.91 -9.28
C ILE A 37 -19.28 -2.01 -10.67
N GLU A 38 -18.87 -0.86 -11.21
CA GLU A 38 -18.09 -0.80 -12.45
C GLU A 38 -16.59 -0.83 -12.16
N MET A 39 -15.86 -1.63 -12.94
CA MET A 39 -14.41 -1.79 -12.85
C MET A 39 -13.74 -1.14 -14.07
N ASP A 40 -12.86 -0.16 -13.82
CA ASP A 40 -11.99 0.45 -14.83
C ASP A 40 -10.54 0.13 -14.48
N THR A 41 -9.92 -0.77 -15.25
CA THR A 41 -8.49 -1.03 -15.16
C THR A 41 -7.78 -0.21 -16.22
N SER A 42 -7.06 0.80 -15.78
CA SER A 42 -6.35 1.69 -16.68
C SER A 42 -4.97 2.02 -16.14
N THR A 43 -4.16 2.57 -17.02
CA THR A 43 -2.93 3.20 -16.61
C THR A 43 -3.18 4.59 -16.00
N LYS A 44 -4.37 4.93 -15.45
CA LYS A 44 -4.74 6.26 -14.90
C LYS A 44 -3.89 7.43 -15.47
N GLY A 45 -4.33 7.98 -16.61
CA GLY A 45 -3.62 9.07 -17.33
C GLY A 45 -3.07 8.72 -18.72
N GLY A 46 -3.40 7.54 -19.27
CA GLY A 46 -3.04 7.11 -20.63
C GLY A 46 -1.70 6.36 -20.74
N LEU A 47 -1.31 5.93 -21.94
CA LEU A 47 -0.15 5.05 -22.17
C LEU A 47 1.17 5.69 -21.69
N MET A 48 1.33 7.00 -21.88
CA MET A 48 2.54 7.74 -21.47
C MET A 48 2.68 7.81 -19.94
N SER A 49 1.56 7.99 -19.22
CA SER A 49 1.57 7.91 -17.76
C SER A 49 1.86 6.48 -17.27
N GLY A 50 1.35 5.46 -17.96
CA GLY A 50 1.65 4.05 -17.67
C GLY A 50 3.13 3.73 -17.84
N LEU A 51 3.76 4.22 -18.91
CA LEU A 51 5.21 4.09 -19.10
C LEU A 51 6.00 4.82 -18.01
N GLY A 52 5.59 6.04 -17.62
CA GLY A 52 6.20 6.77 -16.51
C GLY A 52 6.15 5.97 -15.20
N ARG A 53 5.00 5.37 -14.90
CA ARG A 53 4.80 4.51 -13.72
C ARG A 53 5.67 3.26 -13.75
N ALA A 54 5.69 2.53 -14.86
CA ALA A 54 6.54 1.36 -15.03
C ALA A 54 8.03 1.69 -14.87
N LEU A 55 8.48 2.83 -15.42
CA LEU A 55 9.86 3.29 -15.25
C LEU A 55 10.16 3.70 -13.80
N SER A 56 9.19 4.28 -13.10
CA SER A 56 9.31 4.64 -11.68
C SER A 56 9.27 3.41 -10.74
N GLY A 57 8.78 2.27 -11.21
CA GLY A 57 8.57 1.05 -10.41
C GLY A 57 7.19 0.97 -9.75
N GLU A 58 6.25 1.83 -10.14
CA GLU A 58 4.84 1.72 -9.75
C GLU A 58 4.14 0.63 -10.56
N SER A 59 2.99 0.15 -10.04
CA SER A 59 2.16 -0.74 -10.84
C SER A 59 1.73 -0.05 -12.14
N LEU A 60 1.93 -0.77 -13.25
CA LEU A 60 1.57 -0.28 -14.58
C LEU A 60 0.06 -0.01 -14.66
N PHE A 61 -0.74 -0.86 -14.01
CA PHE A 61 -2.19 -0.81 -14.04
C PHE A 61 -2.76 -0.59 -12.64
N MET A 62 -3.70 0.32 -12.54
CA MET A 62 -4.53 0.51 -11.34
C MET A 62 -5.96 0.19 -11.72
N THR A 63 -6.66 -0.50 -10.83
CA THR A 63 -8.08 -0.75 -11.00
C THR A 63 -8.86 0.20 -10.13
N THR A 64 -9.80 0.93 -10.72
CA THR A 64 -10.77 1.78 -10.03
C THR A 64 -12.12 1.08 -10.05
N TYR A 65 -12.75 0.99 -8.89
CA TYR A 65 -14.10 0.47 -8.72
C TYR A 65 -15.03 1.62 -8.37
N THR A 66 -16.11 1.80 -9.13
CA THR A 66 -17.07 2.90 -8.93
C THR A 66 -18.47 2.33 -8.77
N SER A 67 -19.19 2.73 -7.74
CA SER A 67 -20.57 2.29 -7.57
C SER A 67 -21.52 3.08 -8.46
N ARG A 68 -22.43 2.38 -9.14
CA ARG A 68 -23.58 2.96 -9.86
C ARG A 68 -24.89 2.82 -9.09
N VAL A 69 -24.86 2.13 -7.95
CA VAL A 69 -26.03 1.83 -7.14
C VAL A 69 -25.81 2.22 -5.66
N PRO A 70 -26.87 2.47 -4.89
CA PRO A 70 -26.74 2.62 -3.44
C PRO A 70 -26.22 1.33 -2.80
N ASN A 71 -25.36 1.45 -1.80
CA ASN A 71 -24.79 0.31 -1.05
C ASN A 71 -24.09 -0.75 -1.94
N GLY A 72 -23.42 -0.33 -3.02
CA GLY A 72 -22.57 -1.23 -3.79
C GLY A 72 -21.42 -1.73 -2.92
N MET A 73 -21.19 -3.04 -2.92
CA MET A 73 -20.23 -3.70 -2.02
C MET A 73 -19.01 -4.16 -2.78
N ILE A 74 -17.82 -3.95 -2.21
CA ILE A 74 -16.55 -4.51 -2.69
C ILE A 74 -15.83 -5.11 -1.50
N THR A 75 -15.28 -6.29 -1.65
CA THR A 75 -14.44 -6.92 -0.63
C THR A 75 -13.02 -7.12 -1.13
N PHE A 76 -12.05 -6.73 -0.30
CA PHE A 76 -10.63 -6.94 -0.49
C PHE A 76 -10.10 -7.92 0.56
N THR A 77 -9.09 -8.70 0.20
CA THR A 77 -8.43 -9.65 1.11
C THR A 77 -6.92 -9.51 1.00
N PRO A 78 -6.18 -9.48 2.12
CA PRO A 78 -4.73 -9.47 2.10
C PRO A 78 -4.13 -10.66 1.35
N GLU A 79 -2.96 -10.47 0.75
CA GLU A 79 -2.22 -11.53 0.05
C GLU A 79 -1.58 -12.55 1.01
N ALA A 80 -1.40 -12.17 2.27
CA ALA A 80 -0.81 -13.00 3.32
C ALA A 80 -1.57 -12.86 4.66
N PRO A 81 -1.46 -13.85 5.58
CA PRO A 81 -2.04 -13.74 6.91
C PRO A 81 -1.54 -12.49 7.65
N GLY A 82 -2.46 -11.69 8.17
CA GLY A 82 -2.12 -10.37 8.70
C GLY A 82 -3.31 -9.49 9.04
N LYS A 83 -3.05 -8.19 9.14
CA LYS A 83 -4.04 -7.16 9.49
C LYS A 83 -4.34 -6.24 8.31
N VAL A 84 -5.60 -5.84 8.21
CA VAL A 84 -6.01 -4.66 7.45
C VAL A 84 -5.97 -3.46 8.40
N LEU A 85 -5.21 -2.43 8.05
CA LEU A 85 -5.08 -1.21 8.84
C LEU A 85 -5.76 -0.03 8.13
N PRO A 86 -6.88 0.51 8.66
CA PRO A 86 -7.55 1.67 8.10
C PRO A 86 -6.83 2.97 8.49
N ILE A 87 -6.52 3.81 7.50
CA ILE A 87 -5.85 5.10 7.66
C ILE A 87 -6.74 6.22 7.10
N GLN A 88 -7.20 7.13 7.96
CA GLN A 88 -7.86 8.36 7.53
C GLN A 88 -6.80 9.45 7.29
N LEU A 89 -6.68 9.91 6.04
CA LEU A 89 -5.81 11.02 5.67
C LEU A 89 -6.62 12.31 5.55
N ALA A 90 -6.20 13.35 6.28
CA ALA A 90 -6.71 14.70 6.11
C ALA A 90 -6.21 15.33 4.78
N PRO A 91 -6.81 16.43 4.31
CA PRO A 91 -6.31 17.14 3.13
C PRO A 91 -4.81 17.47 3.26
N ASN A 92 -4.01 17.11 2.26
CA ASN A 92 -2.55 17.28 2.23
C ASN A 92 -1.76 16.49 3.30
N GLN A 93 -2.42 15.69 4.14
CA GLN A 93 -1.70 14.78 5.05
C GLN A 93 -1.00 13.70 4.23
N VAL A 94 0.23 13.40 4.62
CA VAL A 94 1.10 12.46 3.92
C VAL A 94 1.38 11.26 4.82
N LEU A 95 1.37 10.08 4.22
CA LEU A 95 1.90 8.85 4.80
C LEU A 95 2.86 8.22 3.79
N ILE A 96 4.01 7.76 4.26
CA ILE A 96 4.91 6.92 3.44
C ILE A 96 4.61 5.47 3.77
N THR A 97 4.35 4.66 2.75
CA THR A 97 4.04 3.24 2.88
C THR A 97 5.02 2.42 2.05
N GLN A 98 5.34 1.22 2.49
CA GLN A 98 5.95 0.23 1.61
C GLN A 98 4.91 -0.20 0.55
N LYS A 99 5.37 -0.46 -0.67
CA LYS A 99 4.51 -0.74 -1.82
C LYS A 99 3.54 -1.90 -1.57
N ASP A 100 4.05 -3.03 -1.11
CA ASP A 100 3.26 -4.25 -0.87
C ASP A 100 2.35 -4.13 0.36
N ALA A 101 2.54 -3.10 1.19
CA ALA A 101 1.61 -2.78 2.28
C ALA A 101 0.38 -2.00 1.79
N PHE A 102 0.39 -1.43 0.59
CA PHE A 102 -0.78 -0.71 0.06
C PHE A 102 -1.84 -1.68 -0.46
N MET A 103 -3.01 -1.71 0.19
CA MET A 103 -4.14 -2.55 -0.23
C MET A 103 -5.05 -1.77 -1.21
N CYS A 104 -5.69 -0.71 -0.73
CA CYS A 104 -6.60 0.11 -1.54
C CYS A 104 -6.84 1.48 -0.91
N ALA A 105 -7.40 2.42 -1.66
CA ALA A 105 -7.78 3.74 -1.14
C ALA A 105 -8.97 4.35 -1.88
N GLN A 106 -9.63 5.32 -1.25
CA GLN A 106 -10.59 6.19 -1.94
C GLN A 106 -9.91 6.93 -3.09
N SER A 107 -10.65 7.15 -4.19
CA SER A 107 -10.12 7.86 -5.38
C SER A 107 -9.64 9.30 -5.13
N SER A 108 -9.98 9.90 -4.00
CA SER A 108 -9.48 11.21 -3.57
C SER A 108 -8.06 11.17 -2.98
N VAL A 109 -7.57 9.98 -2.59
CA VAL A 109 -6.19 9.79 -2.13
C VAL A 109 -5.26 9.70 -3.34
N LYS A 110 -4.17 10.46 -3.31
CA LYS A 110 -3.12 10.41 -4.31
C LYS A 110 -2.05 9.39 -3.91
N LEU A 111 -1.75 8.44 -4.78
CA LEU A 111 -0.66 7.47 -4.64
C LEU A 111 0.46 7.85 -5.61
N GLU A 112 1.68 7.96 -5.11
CA GLU A 112 2.87 8.27 -5.91
C GLU A 112 4.10 7.51 -5.44
N MET A 113 5.03 7.23 -6.34
CA MET A 113 6.34 6.69 -6.04
C MET A 113 7.14 7.68 -5.18
N HIS A 114 7.58 7.26 -3.99
CA HIS A 114 8.39 8.08 -3.10
C HIS A 114 9.89 7.78 -3.19
N PHE A 115 10.26 6.50 -3.06
CA PHE A 115 11.65 6.07 -3.02
C PHE A 115 11.81 4.64 -3.53
N ARG A 116 12.82 4.40 -4.37
CA ARG A 116 13.17 3.06 -4.85
C ARG A 116 14.66 2.82 -4.67
N LYS A 117 15.01 1.70 -4.03
CA LYS A 117 16.40 1.20 -4.00
C LYS A 117 16.42 -0.24 -4.49
N LYS A 118 17.18 -0.48 -5.56
CA LYS A 118 17.50 -1.84 -5.98
C LYS A 118 18.40 -2.48 -4.93
N LEU A 119 17.83 -3.36 -4.13
CA LEU A 119 18.56 -4.35 -3.37
C LEU A 119 18.89 -5.49 -4.35
N GLY A 120 20.02 -6.18 -4.19
CA GLY A 120 20.49 -7.18 -5.17
C GLY A 120 19.42 -8.23 -5.53
N ALA A 121 19.67 -8.99 -6.59
CA ALA A 121 18.68 -9.80 -7.35
C ALA A 121 17.89 -10.91 -6.60
N GLY A 122 17.93 -10.98 -5.26
CA GLY A 122 17.27 -12.02 -4.46
C GLY A 122 16.30 -11.52 -3.37
N LEU A 123 16.33 -10.25 -2.95
CA LEU A 123 15.37 -9.70 -1.99
C LEU A 123 14.29 -8.89 -2.74
N PHE A 124 13.01 -9.11 -2.42
CA PHE A 124 11.84 -8.40 -3.00
C PHE A 124 11.58 -8.66 -4.49
N GLY A 125 11.67 -9.92 -4.94
CA GLY A 125 11.19 -10.32 -6.29
C GLY A 125 11.92 -9.65 -7.47
N GLY A 126 13.06 -9.00 -7.23
CA GLY A 126 13.83 -8.26 -8.23
C GLY A 126 13.40 -6.79 -8.44
N GLU A 127 12.31 -6.34 -7.83
CA GLU A 127 11.85 -4.94 -7.94
C GLU A 127 12.67 -3.99 -7.04
N GLY A 128 13.20 -4.55 -5.96
CA GLY A 128 13.92 -3.86 -4.90
C GLY A 128 12.96 -3.35 -3.81
N PHE A 129 13.49 -2.52 -2.91
CA PHE A 129 12.65 -1.90 -1.88
C PHE A 129 12.00 -0.63 -2.43
N VAL A 130 10.67 -0.59 -2.39
CA VAL A 130 9.84 0.45 -3.00
C VAL A 130 8.93 1.07 -1.93
N LEU A 131 9.05 2.38 -1.74
CA LEU A 131 8.19 3.18 -0.87
C LEU A 131 7.28 4.06 -1.71
N GLN A 132 5.99 4.08 -1.39
CA GLN A 132 5.00 4.94 -1.99
C GLN A 132 4.57 6.03 -1.01
N LYS A 133 4.11 7.15 -1.54
CA LYS A 133 3.57 8.29 -0.84
C LYS A 133 2.06 8.33 -1.06
N LEU A 134 1.32 8.25 0.03
CA LEU A 134 -0.12 8.50 0.06
C LEU A 134 -0.34 9.95 0.51
N THR A 135 -1.12 10.72 -0.26
CA THR A 135 -1.53 12.08 0.10
C THR A 135 -3.04 12.18 0.12
N GLY A 136 -3.61 12.61 1.24
CA GLY A 136 -5.06 12.78 1.41
C GLY A 136 -5.65 13.94 0.59
N PRO A 137 -6.98 14.11 0.63
CA PRO A 137 -7.87 13.54 1.64
C PRO A 137 -8.47 12.16 1.29
N GLY A 138 -8.84 11.39 2.31
CA GLY A 138 -9.64 10.18 2.16
C GLY A 138 -9.12 9.01 3.01
N MET A 139 -9.83 7.89 2.93
CA MET A 139 -9.42 6.62 3.53
C MET A 139 -8.45 5.89 2.62
N ALA A 140 -7.36 5.41 3.20
CA ALA A 140 -6.50 4.37 2.65
C ALA A 140 -6.55 3.16 3.57
N PHE A 141 -6.29 1.99 3.02
CA PHE A 141 -6.23 0.73 3.73
C PHE A 141 -4.90 0.08 3.39
N LEU A 142 -4.20 -0.36 4.43
CA LEU A 142 -2.96 -1.11 4.30
C LEU A 142 -3.21 -2.57 4.63
N GLU A 143 -2.51 -3.46 3.94
CA GLU A 143 -2.40 -4.87 4.29
C GLU A 143 -1.02 -5.14 4.89
N ILE A 144 -0.98 -5.67 6.11
CA ILE A 144 0.28 -5.87 6.83
C ILE A 144 0.37 -7.34 7.25
N PRO A 145 1.27 -8.13 6.62
CA PRO A 145 1.51 -9.49 7.04
C PRO A 145 1.94 -9.57 8.51
N GLY A 146 1.34 -10.49 9.26
CA GLY A 146 1.58 -10.67 10.68
C GLY A 146 0.81 -9.69 11.59
N GLU A 147 1.43 -9.33 12.71
CA GLU A 147 0.86 -8.45 13.72
C GLU A 147 1.47 -7.05 13.63
N VAL A 148 0.64 -6.03 13.79
CA VAL A 148 1.06 -4.63 13.65
C VAL A 148 1.61 -4.12 14.98
N LYS A 149 2.77 -3.47 14.93
CA LYS A 149 3.36 -2.80 16.08
C LYS A 149 3.75 -1.37 15.74
N GLU A 150 3.19 -0.41 16.47
CA GLU A 150 3.48 1.01 16.30
C GLU A 150 4.59 1.47 17.24
N TYR A 151 5.44 2.36 16.75
CA TYR A 151 6.50 3.00 17.52
C TYR A 151 6.52 4.50 17.26
N ASN A 152 6.58 5.28 18.33
CA ASN A 152 6.81 6.73 18.26
C ASN A 152 8.29 7.01 18.52
N LEU A 153 8.99 7.55 17.53
CA LEU A 153 10.40 7.92 17.65
C LEU A 153 10.53 9.33 18.22
N ALA A 154 11.31 9.48 19.29
CA ALA A 154 11.69 10.79 19.78
C ALA A 154 12.67 11.48 18.80
N PRO A 155 12.80 12.83 18.84
CA PRO A 155 13.77 13.54 18.01
C PRO A 155 15.19 12.97 18.17
N GLY A 156 15.80 12.56 17.06
CA GLY A 156 17.14 11.95 17.03
C GLY A 156 17.22 10.48 17.47
N GLN A 157 16.10 9.87 17.89
CA GLN A 157 16.06 8.43 18.16
C GLN A 157 16.18 7.65 16.85
N VAL A 158 17.07 6.66 16.84
CA VAL A 158 17.32 5.82 15.68
C VAL A 158 16.90 4.38 16.00
N MET A 159 16.15 3.78 15.09
CA MET A 159 15.80 2.36 15.11
C MET A 159 16.35 1.71 13.84
N LYS A 160 17.01 0.56 14.00
CA LYS A 160 17.40 -0.29 12.87
C LYS A 160 16.33 -1.34 12.69
N ILE A 161 15.83 -1.49 11.47
CA ILE A 161 14.76 -2.41 11.11
C ILE A 161 15.08 -3.01 9.76
N ASP A 162 14.77 -4.28 9.58
CA ASP A 162 14.79 -4.92 8.27
C ASP A 162 13.77 -4.22 7.36
N PRO A 163 14.13 -3.80 6.13
CA PRO A 163 13.21 -3.06 5.25
C PRO A 163 11.87 -3.77 5.01
N GLY A 164 11.86 -5.11 4.94
CA GLY A 164 10.65 -5.90 4.73
C GLY A 164 9.67 -5.89 5.91
N HIS A 165 10.08 -5.35 7.05
CA HIS A 165 9.25 -5.19 8.25
C HIS A 165 8.74 -3.76 8.45
N ILE A 166 9.00 -2.86 7.50
CA ILE A 166 8.43 -1.51 7.49
C ILE A 166 7.13 -1.53 6.68
N ALA A 167 5.99 -1.34 7.35
CA ALA A 167 4.71 -1.16 6.66
C ALA A 167 4.51 0.31 6.22
N ALA A 168 4.59 1.26 7.16
CA ALA A 168 4.41 2.68 6.88
C ALA A 168 5.06 3.56 7.96
N PHE A 169 5.32 4.83 7.64
CA PHE A 169 5.86 5.81 8.57
C PHE A 169 5.50 7.26 8.17
N ASP A 170 5.54 8.14 9.16
CA ASP A 170 5.32 9.58 8.98
C ASP A 170 6.45 10.22 8.15
N PRO A 171 6.17 11.17 7.23
CA PRO A 171 7.20 11.81 6.40
C PRO A 171 8.29 12.56 7.17
N THR A 172 8.11 12.83 8.47
CA THR A 172 9.16 13.42 9.33
C THR A 172 10.24 12.43 9.74
N VAL A 173 10.00 11.11 9.59
CA VAL A 173 11.00 10.08 9.86
C VAL A 173 11.97 9.99 8.69
N SER A 174 13.25 10.26 8.97
CA SER A 174 14.32 10.06 8.00
C SER A 174 14.64 8.57 7.84
N TYR A 175 14.77 8.12 6.59
CA TYR A 175 15.04 6.73 6.25
C TYR A 175 16.31 6.61 5.41
N ASP A 176 17.17 5.64 5.75
CA ASP A 176 18.31 5.24 4.94
C ASP A 176 18.53 3.72 5.01
N ILE A 177 18.95 3.14 3.89
CA ILE A 177 19.27 1.72 3.79
C ILE A 177 20.79 1.56 3.87
N THR A 178 21.25 0.96 4.96
CA THR A 178 22.65 0.60 5.16
C THR A 178 22.83 -0.91 5.17
N MET A 179 23.77 -1.44 4.39
CA MET A 179 24.20 -2.84 4.51
C MET A 179 24.91 -3.04 5.84
N VAL A 180 24.56 -4.10 6.58
CA VAL A 180 25.28 -4.47 7.80
C VAL A 180 26.71 -4.90 7.42
N LYS A 181 27.71 -4.22 7.98
CA LYS A 181 29.12 -4.49 7.66
C LYS A 181 29.53 -5.87 8.20
N GLY A 182 30.05 -6.73 7.31
CA GLY A 182 30.69 -8.00 7.66
C GLY A 182 30.34 -9.12 6.68
N LEU A 183 31.34 -9.67 5.98
CA LEU A 183 31.15 -10.70 4.96
C LEU A 183 30.46 -11.98 5.52
N LYS A 184 30.66 -12.27 6.81
CA LYS A 184 29.97 -13.37 7.50
C LYS A 184 28.47 -13.08 7.72
N ASN A 185 28.10 -11.85 8.04
CA ASN A 185 26.69 -11.52 8.28
C ASN A 185 25.90 -11.53 6.96
N ILE A 186 26.47 -10.95 5.90
CA ILE A 186 25.84 -10.92 4.56
C ILE A 186 25.63 -12.33 3.98
N VAL A 187 26.53 -13.27 4.26
CA VAL A 187 26.46 -14.64 3.69
C VAL A 187 25.69 -15.62 4.57
N PHE A 188 25.69 -15.45 5.90
CA PHE A 188 25.11 -16.44 6.83
C PHE A 188 23.86 -15.97 7.57
N SER A 189 23.50 -14.69 7.57
CA SER A 189 22.31 -14.21 8.30
C SER A 189 21.03 -14.17 7.45
N GLY A 190 21.15 -14.05 6.13
CA GLY A 190 20.00 -13.78 5.27
C GLY A 190 19.46 -12.35 5.37
N GLU A 191 20.14 -11.47 6.14
CA GLU A 191 19.91 -10.02 6.28
C GLU A 191 21.02 -9.19 5.60
#